data_AF-S0FG63-F1
#
_entry.id   AF-S0FG63-F1
#
_cell.length_a   1.000
_cell.length_b   1.000
_cell.length_c   1.000
_cell.angle_alpha   90.00
_cell.angle_beta   90.00
_cell.angle_gamma   90.00
#
_symmetry.space_group_name_H-M   'P 1'
#
loop_
_entity.id
_entity.type
_entity.pdbx_description
1 polymer ?
#
loop_
_entity_poly.entity_id
_entity_poly.type
_entity_poly.pdbx_seq_one_letter_code
_entity_poly.pdbx_strand_id
1 'polypeptide(L)'
;MNNLSAFLKQNALENENVKFVASKRFVDESGKPVEWEICGITSEEDEDIRKACTRKVQVPGKKGQFTPETDYNAYLGKLAARCTVYPNLNNAELQNSYGCMGADSLLKTMLKPGEYAEYLAKIQEVNGFDVTMEELVDEAKN
;
A
#
# COMPACT_ATOMS: atom_id res chain seq x y z
N MET A 1 -5.31 -19.81 -30.11
CA MET A 1 -5.85 -18.62 -30.80
C MET A 1 -5.58 -17.41 -29.92
N ASN A 2 -4.88 -16.41 -30.43
CA ASN A 2 -4.57 -15.17 -29.71
C ASN A 2 -5.85 -14.33 -29.62
N ASN A 3 -6.64 -14.51 -28.55
CA ASN A 3 -7.84 -13.71 -28.34
C ASN A 3 -7.53 -12.55 -27.40
N LEU A 4 -7.24 -11.39 -27.99
CA LEU A 4 -7.01 -10.14 -27.26
C LEU A 4 -8.16 -9.77 -26.30
N SER A 5 -9.34 -10.38 -26.49
CA SER A 5 -10.49 -10.21 -25.59
C SER A 5 -10.15 -10.49 -24.14
N ALA A 6 -9.29 -11.47 -23.84
CA ALA A 6 -8.92 -11.80 -22.45
C ALA A 6 -8.23 -10.63 -21.71
N PHE A 7 -7.60 -9.71 -22.44
CA PHE A 7 -6.88 -8.56 -21.88
C PHE A 7 -7.70 -7.25 -21.87
N LEU A 8 -8.94 -7.29 -22.36
CA LEU A 8 -9.82 -6.12 -22.32
C LEU A 8 -10.27 -5.88 -20.88
N LYS A 9 -10.38 -4.60 -20.48
CA LYS A 9 -10.70 -4.20 -19.09
C LYS A 9 -11.94 -4.91 -18.53
N GLN A 10 -12.98 -5.08 -19.35
CA GLN A 10 -14.22 -5.74 -18.95
C GLN A 10 -14.11 -7.26 -18.73
N ASN A 11 -13.02 -7.87 -19.21
CA ASN A 11 -12.78 -9.31 -19.14
C ASN A 11 -11.62 -9.65 -18.19
N ALA A 12 -10.77 -8.66 -17.86
CA ALA A 12 -9.78 -8.79 -16.80
C ALA A 12 -10.50 -8.86 -15.44
N LEU A 13 -10.08 -9.78 -14.59
CA LEU A 13 -10.55 -9.83 -13.20
C LEU A 13 -10.13 -8.53 -12.52
N GLU A 14 -11.10 -7.76 -12.04
CA GLU A 14 -10.80 -6.56 -11.24
C GLU A 14 -10.24 -7.01 -9.88
N ASN A 15 -9.21 -6.30 -9.40
CA ASN A 15 -8.71 -6.52 -8.05
C ASN A 15 -9.80 -6.11 -7.05
N GLU A 16 -10.49 -7.10 -6.48
CA GLU A 16 -11.46 -6.86 -5.41
C GLU A 16 -10.77 -6.28 -4.18
N ASN A 17 -11.49 -5.41 -3.46
CA ASN A 17 -10.98 -4.86 -2.22
C ASN A 17 -10.83 -5.98 -1.19
N VAL A 18 -9.66 -6.07 -0.57
CA VAL A 18 -9.33 -7.06 0.43
C VAL A 18 -9.66 -6.51 1.82
N LYS A 19 -10.29 -7.34 2.64
CA LYS A 19 -10.54 -7.03 4.05
C LYS A 19 -9.42 -7.57 4.93
N PHE A 20 -8.92 -6.75 5.85
CA PHE A 20 -7.83 -7.12 6.73
C PHE A 20 -7.96 -6.46 8.11
N VAL A 21 -7.78 -7.23 9.18
CA VAL A 21 -7.79 -6.69 10.54
C VAL A 21 -6.39 -6.18 10.90
N ALA A 22 -6.15 -4.89 10.70
CA ALA A 22 -4.84 -4.28 10.95
C ALA A 22 -4.49 -4.15 12.45
N SER A 23 -5.49 -4.08 13.33
CA SER A 23 -5.29 -4.07 14.78
C SER A 23 -6.51 -4.59 15.50
N LYS A 24 -6.26 -5.40 16.54
CA LYS A 24 -7.32 -5.90 17.46
C LYS A 24 -7.85 -4.82 18.40
N ARG A 25 -7.26 -3.63 18.41
CA ARG A 25 -7.62 -2.53 19.31
C ARG A 25 -8.79 -1.69 18.81
N PHE A 26 -9.00 -1.67 17.49
CA PHE A 26 -10.13 -0.98 16.89
C PHE A 26 -11.29 -1.96 16.78
N VAL A 27 -12.30 -1.79 17.61
CA VAL A 27 -13.45 -2.70 17.69
C VAL A 27 -14.75 -2.00 17.32
N ASP A 28 -15.69 -2.76 16.78
CA ASP A 28 -17.05 -2.31 16.52
C ASP A 28 -17.92 -2.29 17.80
N GLU A 29 -19.20 -1.93 17.66
CA GLU A 29 -20.18 -1.91 18.76
C GLU A 29 -20.38 -3.29 19.43
N SER A 30 -20.04 -4.37 18.73
CA SER A 30 -20.12 -5.75 19.23
C SER A 30 -18.81 -6.22 19.88
N GLY A 31 -17.78 -5.37 19.94
CA GLY A 31 -16.47 -5.70 20.50
C GLY A 31 -15.59 -6.55 19.57
N LYS A 32 -15.93 -6.69 18.29
CA LYS A 32 -15.12 -7.42 17.31
C LYS A 32 -14.14 -6.48 16.61
N PRO A 33 -12.90 -6.91 16.34
CA PRO A 33 -11.95 -6.11 15.58
C PRO A 33 -12.49 -5.68 14.21
N VAL A 34 -12.33 -4.40 13.89
CA VAL A 34 -12.82 -3.82 12.63
C VAL A 34 -11.90 -4.22 11.49
N GLU A 35 -12.50 -4.72 10.42
CA GLU A 35 -11.82 -5.01 9.16
C GLU A 35 -11.57 -3.71 8.40
N TRP A 36 -10.34 -3.52 7.96
CA TRP A 36 -9.93 -2.44 7.08
C TRP A 36 -10.11 -2.89 5.64
N GLU A 37 -10.52 -1.97 4.79
CA GLU A 37 -10.69 -2.22 3.36
C GLU A 37 -9.46 -1.70 2.61
N ILE A 38 -8.83 -2.58 1.84
CA ILE A 38 -7.60 -2.32 1.12
C ILE A 38 -7.84 -2.57 -0.36
N CYS A 39 -7.40 -1.64 -1.21
CA CYS A 39 -7.40 -1.83 -2.67
C CYS A 39 -5.96 -1.91 -3.21
N GLY A 40 -5.77 -2.71 -4.25
CA GLY A 40 -4.57 -2.61 -5.09
C GLY A 40 -4.54 -1.27 -5.84
N ILE A 41 -3.37 -0.89 -6.31
CA ILE A 41 -3.17 0.30 -7.14
C ILE A 41 -2.63 -0.09 -8.51
N THR A 42 -2.75 0.83 -9.46
CA THR A 42 -2.15 0.66 -10.78
C THR A 42 -0.63 0.89 -10.73
N SER A 43 0.10 0.37 -11.73
CA SER A 43 1.54 0.61 -11.84
C SER A 43 1.89 2.09 -12.03
N GLU A 44 1.00 2.88 -12.65
CA GLU A 44 1.18 4.33 -12.80
C GLU A 44 1.11 5.05 -11.45
N GLU A 45 0.13 4.69 -10.60
CA GLU A 45 0.05 5.23 -9.24
C GLU A 45 1.25 4.83 -8.38
N ASP A 46 1.74 3.59 -8.51
CA ASP A 46 2.95 3.13 -7.81
C ASP A 46 4.16 3.97 -8.22
N GLU A 47 4.32 4.17 -9.53
CA GLU A 47 5.42 4.95 -10.10
C GLU A 47 5.38 6.40 -9.60
N ASP A 48 4.21 7.02 -9.54
CA ASP A 48 4.03 8.38 -9.05
C ASP A 48 4.37 8.51 -7.56
N ILE A 49 3.94 7.55 -6.72
CA ILE A 49 4.29 7.52 -5.30
C ILE A 49 5.81 7.35 -5.14
N ARG A 50 6.43 6.44 -5.90
CA ARG A 50 7.88 6.18 -5.89
C ARG A 50 8.68 7.41 -6.32
N LYS A 51 8.27 8.08 -7.40
CA LYS A 51 8.85 9.35 -7.85
C LYS A 51 8.73 10.43 -6.79
N ALA A 52 7.57 10.57 -6.16
CA ALA A 52 7.34 11.53 -5.08
C ALA A 52 8.18 11.26 -3.81
N CYS A 53 8.74 10.06 -3.68
CA CYS A 53 9.65 9.67 -2.60
C CYS A 53 11.12 9.61 -3.05
N THR A 54 11.42 9.93 -4.31
CA THR A 54 12.78 9.91 -4.86
C THR A 54 13.31 11.33 -5.01
N ARG A 55 14.47 11.60 -4.38
CA ARG A 55 15.15 12.90 -4.45
C ARG A 55 16.55 12.74 -5.03
N LYS A 56 17.06 13.81 -5.63
CA LYS A 56 18.45 13.86 -6.10
C LYS A 56 19.36 14.26 -4.94
N VAL A 57 20.24 13.36 -4.51
CA VAL A 57 21.25 13.64 -3.48
C VAL A 57 22.62 13.79 -4.12
N GLN A 58 23.46 14.68 -3.57
CA GLN A 58 24.81 14.85 -4.06
C GLN A 58 25.66 13.63 -3.72
N VAL A 59 26.43 13.14 -4.68
CA VAL A 59 27.34 12.02 -4.46
C VAL A 59 28.43 12.45 -3.47
N PRO A 60 28.60 11.73 -2.34
CA PRO A 60 29.64 12.05 -1.36
C PRO A 60 31.02 12.17 -2.03
N GLY A 61 31.69 13.29 -1.83
CA GLY A 61 33.02 13.56 -2.39
C GLY A 61 33.06 14.02 -3.85
N LYS A 62 31.91 14.17 -4.55
CA LYS A 62 31.87 14.65 -5.95
C LYS A 62 30.93 15.84 -6.10
N LYS A 63 31.50 17.05 -6.08
CA LYS A 63 30.76 18.30 -6.27
C LYS A 63 30.15 18.35 -7.68
N GLY A 64 28.84 18.57 -7.76
CA GLY A 64 28.09 18.66 -9.02
C GLY A 64 27.58 17.34 -9.60
N GLN A 65 27.90 16.18 -9.00
CA GLN A 65 27.31 14.89 -9.38
C GLN A 65 26.18 14.53 -8.41
N PHE A 66 25.02 14.12 -8.94
CA PHE A 66 23.85 13.73 -8.15
C PHE A 66 23.41 12.31 -8.52
N THR A 67 22.91 11.58 -7.53
CA THR A 67 22.27 10.27 -7.72
C THR A 67 20.83 10.33 -7.20
N PRO A 68 19.87 9.62 -7.84
CA PRO A 68 18.56 9.42 -7.23
C PRO A 68 18.71 8.57 -5.96
N GLU A 69 18.03 8.98 -4.90
CA GLU A 69 17.87 8.25 -3.65
C GLU A 69 16.38 8.23 -3.31
N THR A 70 15.81 7.03 -3.17
CA THR A 70 14.40 6.83 -2.79
C THR A 70 14.31 6.61 -1.29
N ASP A 71 13.47 7.40 -0.63
CA ASP A 71 13.08 7.15 0.76
C ASP A 71 12.03 6.03 0.78
N TYR A 72 12.51 4.80 0.99
CA TYR A 72 11.66 3.61 1.03
C TYR A 72 10.62 3.64 2.17
N ASN A 73 10.95 4.26 3.31
CA ASN A 73 10.00 4.36 4.44
C ASN A 73 8.86 5.32 4.14
N ALA A 74 9.15 6.43 3.44
CA ALA A 74 8.13 7.35 2.95
C ALA A 74 7.29 6.71 1.85
N TYR A 75 7.93 5.98 0.92
CA TYR A 75 7.24 5.25 -0.15
C TYR A 75 6.24 4.24 0.41
N LEU A 76 6.67 3.33 1.29
CA LEU A 76 5.79 2.31 1.86
C LEU A 76 4.63 2.93 2.65
N GLY A 77 4.89 4.01 3.40
CA GLY A 77 3.84 4.73 4.13
C GLY A 77 2.78 5.35 3.21
N LYS A 78 3.22 6.00 2.12
CA LYS A 78 2.31 6.60 1.12
C LYS A 78 1.57 5.54 0.31
N LEU A 79 2.23 4.44 -0.04
CA LEU A 79 1.61 3.29 -0.70
C LEU A 79 0.49 2.73 0.17
N ALA A 80 0.77 2.44 1.44
CA ALA A 80 -0.24 1.96 2.39
C ALA A 80 -1.39 2.94 2.55
N ALA A 81 -1.09 4.23 2.68
CA ALA A 81 -2.12 5.26 2.78
C ALA A 81 -3.01 5.33 1.54
N ARG A 82 -2.45 5.19 0.34
CA ARG A 82 -3.20 5.17 -0.93
C ARG A 82 -4.06 3.91 -1.03
N CYS A 83 -3.56 2.76 -0.62
CA CYS A 83 -4.28 1.49 -0.67
C CYS A 83 -5.38 1.38 0.39
N THR A 84 -5.36 2.20 1.46
CA THR A 84 -6.40 2.16 2.50
C THR A 84 -7.67 2.86 2.03
N VAL A 85 -8.73 2.10 1.80
CA VAL A 85 -10.07 2.62 1.46
C VAL A 85 -10.86 2.90 2.74
N TYR A 86 -10.84 1.96 3.68
CA TYR A 86 -11.46 2.10 4.99
C TYR A 86 -10.49 1.67 6.10
N PRO A 87 -10.29 2.47 7.16
CA PRO A 87 -10.90 3.79 7.39
C PRO A 87 -10.40 4.85 6.40
N ASN A 88 -11.22 5.87 6.11
CA ASN A 88 -10.79 6.99 5.27
C ASN A 88 -9.74 7.83 6.02
N LEU A 89 -8.46 7.60 5.70
CA LEU A 89 -7.33 8.26 6.36
C LEU A 89 -7.26 9.76 6.09
N ASN A 90 -7.96 10.27 5.07
CA ASN A 90 -8.07 11.71 4.79
C ASN A 90 -9.24 12.37 5.52
N ASN A 91 -9.98 11.63 6.36
CA ASN A 91 -11.04 12.19 7.18
C ASN A 91 -10.44 13.16 8.23
N ALA A 92 -10.91 14.41 8.22
CA ALA A 92 -10.39 15.48 9.07
C ALA A 92 -10.67 15.22 10.56
N GLU A 93 -11.84 14.69 10.91
CA GLU A 93 -12.18 14.36 12.31
C GLU A 93 -11.23 13.29 12.85
N LEU A 94 -10.99 12.24 12.07
CA LEU A 94 -10.04 11.19 12.41
C LEU A 94 -8.62 11.76 12.60
N GLN A 95 -8.10 12.49 11.62
CA GLN A 95 -6.77 13.12 11.72
C GLN A 95 -6.64 14.05 12.94
N ASN A 96 -7.67 14.87 13.20
CA ASN A 96 -7.68 15.78 14.35
C ASN A 96 -7.69 15.02 15.68
N SER A 97 -8.43 13.91 15.79
CA SER A 97 -8.47 13.09 17.00
C SER A 97 -7.10 12.51 17.38
N TYR A 98 -6.26 12.21 16.39
CA TYR A 98 -4.90 11.71 16.57
C TYR A 98 -3.84 12.83 16.61
N GLY A 99 -4.23 14.08 16.34
CA GLY A 99 -3.33 15.23 16.32
C GLY A 99 -2.26 15.15 15.22
N CYS A 100 -2.52 14.40 14.14
CA CYS A 100 -1.59 14.24 13.03
C CYS A 100 -2.24 14.64 11.71
N MET A 101 -1.50 15.38 10.87
CA MET A 101 -1.93 15.70 9.51
C MET A 101 -1.21 14.79 8.51
N GLY A 102 -1.97 14.22 7.58
CA GLY A 102 -1.45 13.34 6.54
C GLY A 102 -1.73 11.86 6.81
N ALA A 103 -2.20 11.17 5.77
CA ALA A 103 -2.69 9.80 5.85
C ALA A 103 -1.59 8.77 6.21
N ASP A 104 -0.38 8.94 5.67
CA ASP A 104 0.78 8.09 5.95
C ASP A 104 1.31 8.25 7.38
N SER A 105 1.26 9.48 7.91
CA SER A 105 1.61 9.78 9.30
C SER A 105 0.53 9.28 10.27
N LEU A 106 -0.74 9.36 9.88
CA LEU A 106 -1.86 8.82 10.65
C LEU A 106 -1.72 7.31 10.85
N LEU A 107 -1.39 6.54 9.80
CA LEU A 107 -1.16 5.09 9.93
C LEU A 107 -0.15 4.72 11.02
N LYS A 108 0.99 5.42 11.03
CA LYS A 108 2.07 5.22 12.03
C LYS A 108 1.64 5.63 13.44
N THR A 109 0.70 6.56 13.54
CA THR A 109 0.17 7.04 14.83
C THR A 109 -0.90 6.09 15.37
N MET A 110 -1.76 5.56 14.49
CA MET A 110 -2.84 4.64 14.85
C MET A 110 -2.32 3.25 15.21
N LEU A 111 -1.38 2.71 14.44
CA LEU A 111 -0.90 1.33 14.56
C LEU A 111 0.38 1.24 15.41
N LYS A 112 0.49 0.19 16.23
CA LYS A 112 1.74 -0.14 16.92
C LYS A 112 2.80 -0.57 15.89
N PRO A 113 4.11 -0.52 16.22
CA PRO A 113 5.15 -0.89 15.26
C PRO A 113 4.99 -2.26 14.61
N GLY A 114 4.59 -3.29 15.38
CA GLY A 114 4.34 -4.63 14.84
C GLY A 114 3.10 -4.69 13.95
N GLU A 115 2.01 -4.04 14.37
CA GLU A 115 0.76 -3.94 13.58
C GLU A 115 1.01 -3.18 12.26
N TYR A 116 1.79 -2.10 12.31
CA TYR A 116 2.15 -1.31 11.13
C TYR A 116 3.03 -2.13 10.17
N ALA A 117 4.01 -2.88 10.68
CA ALA A 117 4.85 -3.75 9.84
C ALA A 117 4.02 -4.85 9.14
N GLU A 118 3.11 -5.50 9.88
CA GLU A 118 2.20 -6.50 9.32
C GLU A 118 1.24 -5.88 8.28
N TYR A 119 0.74 -4.67 8.57
CA TYR A 119 -0.09 -3.93 7.62
C TYR A 119 0.67 -3.60 6.33
N LEU A 120 1.92 -3.12 6.42
CA LEU A 120 2.76 -2.87 5.23
C LEU A 120 3.04 -4.16 4.44
N ALA A 121 3.21 -5.30 5.10
CA ALA A 121 3.36 -6.59 4.43
C ALA A 121 2.09 -6.94 3.65
N LYS A 122 0.92 -6.80 4.28
CA LYS A 122 -0.37 -7.05 3.59
C LYS A 122 -0.60 -6.10 2.40
N ILE A 123 -0.22 -4.84 2.52
CA ILE A 123 -0.31 -3.87 1.41
C ILE A 123 0.57 -4.32 0.24
N GLN A 124 1.76 -4.85 0.51
CA GLN A 124 2.64 -5.35 -0.54
C GLN A 124 2.08 -6.61 -1.21
N GLU A 125 1.52 -7.54 -0.42
CA GLU A 125 0.82 -8.72 -0.91
C GLU A 125 -0.35 -8.35 -1.85
N VAL A 126 -1.22 -7.42 -1.43
CA VAL A 126 -2.38 -6.95 -2.21
C VAL A 126 -1.96 -6.32 -3.55
N ASN A 127 -0.76 -5.73 -3.62
CA ASN A 127 -0.21 -5.16 -4.85
C ASN A 127 0.66 -6.15 -5.64
N GLY A 128 0.67 -7.44 -5.26
CA GLY A 128 1.41 -8.47 -5.98
C GLY A 128 2.94 -8.37 -5.83
N PHE A 129 3.45 -7.68 -4.82
CA PHE A 129 4.88 -7.65 -4.52
C PHE A 129 5.34 -8.92 -3.78
N ASP A 130 4.41 -9.69 -3.22
CA ASP A 130 4.67 -10.90 -2.42
C ASP A 130 4.33 -12.20 -3.17
N VAL A 131 4.39 -12.20 -4.52
CA VAL A 131 4.24 -13.44 -5.31
C VAL A 131 5.48 -14.33 -5.08
N THR A 132 5.53 -14.98 -3.92
CA THR A 132 6.46 -16.06 -3.62
C THR A 132 5.96 -17.32 -4.30
N MET A 133 6.34 -17.50 -5.57
CA MET A 133 6.54 -18.76 -6.31
C MET A 133 5.45 -19.88 -6.33
N GLU A 134 4.48 -19.94 -5.42
CA GLU A 134 3.53 -21.06 -5.27
C GLU A 134 2.31 -20.90 -6.19
N GLU A 135 1.82 -19.69 -6.44
CA GLU A 135 0.71 -19.47 -7.39
C GLU A 135 1.11 -19.68 -8.86
N LEU A 136 2.39 -19.53 -9.22
CA LEU A 136 2.88 -19.75 -10.59
C LEU A 136 3.00 -21.23 -10.97
N VAL A 137 2.98 -22.15 -10.00
CA VAL A 137 3.18 -23.60 -10.24
C VAL A 137 1.88 -24.33 -10.57
N ASP A 138 0.74 -23.86 -10.07
CA ASP A 138 -0.57 -24.48 -10.34
C ASP A 138 -1.21 -24.01 -11.66
N GLU A 139 -0.89 -22.80 -12.16
CA GLU A 139 -1.36 -22.36 -13.49
C GLU A 139 -0.57 -22.95 -14.68
N ALA A 140 0.64 -23.46 -14.47
CA ALA A 140 1.45 -24.05 -15.55
C ALA A 140 1.13 -25.53 -15.85
N LYS A 141 0.17 -26.13 -15.12
CA LYS A 141 -0.20 -27.54 -15.24
C LYS A 141 -1.55 -27.82 -15.88
N ASN A 142 -2.26 -26.80 -16.38
CA ASN A 142 -3.51 -26.95 -17.16
C ASN A 142 -3.36 -26.49 -18.61
#